data_AF-A0A6J4JW00-F1
#
_entry.id   AF-A0A6J4JW00-F1
#
_cell.length_a   1.000
_cell.length_b   1.000
_cell.length_c   1.000
_cell.angle_alpha   90.00
_cell.angle_beta   90.00
_cell.angle_gamma   90.00
#
_symmetry.space_group_name_H-M   'P 1'
#
loop_
_entity.id
_entity.type
_entity.pdbx_description
1 polymer ?
#
loop_
_entity_poly.entity_id
_entity_poly.type
_entity_poly.pdbx_seq_one_letter_code
_entity_poly.pdbx_strand_id
1 'polypeptide(L)'
;ACKVNQAMQQASTALQAQIATFKSDIEQLQAEIEEWEEQFSDRVEVAADAKFQVAKKAEIQKIFDEHDAITSQAMQLFQELQQWGQKVAHGHQTKREIIQNLARSYNENLLEFGETVKKEHSAYLSQIELLNERVGHLQQKLGGDLLEPELLEVAYSVEGRIANDIAKEVFTTLQIPLAVKGYHAKTDGSTDVGYGFSRSMGSVALVDVLKRHSEAIAKSLRIHKITSIRQLEIASNMIVLTFRREPALKDDAAKLLAGTADEFLKYVISHPIRYRLIADPGVGKTPTTAVMLSAILKEGCRRGNTARGKKVPHTLVSVSYPGAMSSLKDSDYPLERFLKYGTTTAAIKSFDDALEDWQYRQQNIKFAEEFFHIRVWDELDNTINSADDPMRLSEALKKVLKQGGHSNIGWIVSGQSVMTSQIKGFKDDDRSLFTEIIIGIPKIRMYVKKYARGKNSDANLAKLERNLDDLEAYIEGVNDRITD
;
A
#
# COMPACT_ATOMS: atom_id res chain seq x y z
N ALA A 1 44.64 116.00 169.14
CA ALA A 1 45.79 115.08 169.03
C ALA A 1 45.41 113.59 169.19
N CYS A 2 44.58 113.20 170.18
CA CYS A 2 44.32 111.78 170.49
C CYS A 2 43.50 110.97 169.44
N LYS A 3 42.68 111.61 168.59
CA LYS A 3 41.81 110.90 167.61
C LYS A 3 42.48 110.53 166.28
N VAL A 4 43.65 111.09 165.95
CA VAL A 4 44.30 110.86 164.63
C VAL A 4 45.19 109.60 164.64
N ASN A 5 45.81 109.27 165.77
CA ASN A 5 46.69 108.09 165.88
C ASN A 5 45.92 106.75 165.84
N GLN A 6 44.68 106.70 166.34
CA GLN A 6 43.86 105.49 166.27
C GLN A 6 43.38 105.16 164.84
N ALA A 7 43.16 106.18 164.00
CA ALA A 7 42.71 105.98 162.62
C ALA A 7 43.82 105.43 161.71
N MET A 8 45.08 105.85 161.90
CA MET A 8 46.22 105.32 161.11
C MET A 8 46.54 103.86 161.45
N GLN A 9 46.42 103.46 162.73
CA GLN A 9 46.65 102.07 163.12
C GLN A 9 45.62 101.12 162.53
N GLN A 10 44.34 101.51 162.48
CA GLN A 10 43.29 100.70 161.85
C GLN A 10 43.46 100.57 160.33
N ALA A 11 43.93 101.63 159.64
CA ALA A 11 44.17 101.58 158.20
C ALA A 11 45.35 100.65 157.83
N SER A 12 46.39 100.61 158.66
CA SER A 12 47.57 99.75 158.42
C SER A 12 47.24 98.25 158.53
N THR A 13 46.39 97.85 159.48
CA THR A 13 45.96 96.45 159.63
C THR A 13 45.03 96.00 158.51
N ALA A 14 44.15 96.88 158.02
CA ALA A 14 43.27 96.56 156.89
C ALA A 14 44.06 96.32 155.59
N LEU A 15 45.10 97.11 155.33
CA LEU A 15 45.98 96.94 154.17
C LEU A 15 46.79 95.64 154.23
N GLN A 16 47.30 95.26 155.40
CA GLN A 16 48.01 93.99 155.56
C GLN A 16 47.10 92.78 155.32
N ALA A 17 45.84 92.84 155.74
CA ALA A 17 44.87 91.79 155.47
C ALA A 17 44.60 91.64 153.96
N GLN A 18 44.42 92.76 153.23
CA GLN A 18 44.23 92.72 151.77
C GLN A 18 45.45 92.15 151.01
N ILE A 19 46.67 92.48 151.45
CA ILE A 19 47.89 91.95 150.83
C ILE A 19 47.98 90.43 151.01
N ALA A 20 47.56 89.89 152.16
CA ALA A 20 47.53 88.45 152.39
C ALA A 20 46.54 87.74 151.45
N THR A 21 45.35 88.32 151.25
CA THR A 21 44.34 87.74 150.34
C THR A 21 44.83 87.71 148.90
N PHE A 22 45.36 88.82 148.38
CA PHE A 22 45.88 88.85 147.01
C PHE A 22 47.04 87.90 146.79
N LYS A 23 47.86 87.65 147.82
CA LYS A 23 48.95 86.69 147.72
C LYS A 23 48.44 85.26 147.57
N SER A 24 47.38 84.90 148.31
CA SER A 24 46.71 83.61 148.19
C SER A 24 46.08 83.41 146.81
N ASP A 25 45.42 84.44 146.26
CA ASP A 25 44.78 84.36 144.94
C ASP A 25 45.81 84.19 143.82
N ILE A 26 46.96 84.89 143.92
CA ILE A 26 48.07 84.75 142.97
C ILE A 26 48.64 83.32 143.00
N GLU A 27 48.82 82.74 144.19
CA GLU A 27 49.32 81.37 144.32
C GLU A 27 48.33 80.34 143.71
N GLN A 28 47.01 80.53 143.86
CA GLN A 28 46.01 79.67 143.22
C GLN A 28 46.04 79.78 141.69
N LEU A 29 46.04 81.00 141.15
CA LEU A 29 46.07 81.20 139.71
C LEU A 29 47.37 80.69 139.07
N GLN A 30 48.50 80.80 139.78
CA GLN A 30 49.76 80.22 139.32
C GLN A 30 49.69 78.69 139.26
N ALA A 31 49.08 78.04 140.25
CA ALA A 31 48.89 76.59 140.23
C ALA A 31 47.95 76.15 139.08
N GLU A 32 46.87 76.89 138.81
CA GLU A 32 45.98 76.59 137.68
C GLU A 32 46.67 76.79 136.32
N ILE A 33 47.52 77.82 136.19
CA ILE A 33 48.29 78.04 134.97
C ILE A 33 49.33 76.93 134.78
N GLU A 34 50.05 76.53 135.83
CA GLU A 34 51.00 75.42 135.76
C GLU A 34 50.30 74.11 135.35
N GLU A 35 49.13 73.80 135.91
CA GLU A 35 48.35 72.62 135.52
C GLU A 35 47.89 72.69 134.05
N TRP A 36 47.46 73.87 133.59
CA TRP A 36 47.09 74.08 132.18
C TRP A 36 48.29 73.97 131.24
N GLU A 37 49.44 74.55 131.59
CA GLU A 37 50.67 74.47 130.83
C GLU A 37 51.17 73.02 130.74
N GLU A 38 51.04 72.25 131.81
CA GLU A 38 51.42 70.83 131.85
C GLU A 38 50.47 69.96 130.99
N GLN A 39 49.16 70.24 130.99
CA GLN A 39 48.15 69.42 130.30
C GLN A 39 47.75 69.90 128.90
N PHE A 40 48.16 71.09 128.46
CA PHE A 40 47.66 71.69 127.22
C PHE A 40 47.98 70.83 125.98
N SER A 41 49.24 70.39 125.88
CA SER A 41 49.72 69.59 124.75
C SER A 41 48.91 68.32 124.59
N ASP A 42 48.72 67.58 125.69
CA ASP A 42 48.00 66.32 125.71
C ASP A 42 46.52 66.50 125.32
N ARG A 43 45.87 67.55 125.83
CA ARG A 43 44.46 67.82 125.49
C ARG A 43 44.28 68.16 124.00
N VAL A 44 45.22 68.91 123.42
CA VAL A 44 45.20 69.25 122.00
C VAL A 44 45.46 68.02 121.14
N GLU A 45 46.43 67.17 121.50
CA GLU A 45 46.71 65.92 120.78
C GLU A 45 45.50 64.97 120.79
N VAL A 46 44.88 64.76 121.95
CA VAL A 46 43.71 63.88 122.07
C VAL A 46 42.53 64.39 121.24
N ALA A 47 42.27 65.71 121.27
CA ALA A 47 41.18 66.30 120.48
C ALA A 47 41.47 66.26 118.96
N ALA A 48 42.74 66.47 118.57
CA ALA A 48 43.17 66.39 117.18
C ALA A 48 43.09 64.96 116.65
N ASP A 49 43.56 63.97 117.40
CA ASP A 49 43.52 62.56 116.99
C ASP A 49 42.08 62.05 116.91
N ALA A 50 41.20 62.41 117.85
CA ALA A 50 39.78 62.10 117.77
C ALA A 50 39.12 62.62 116.48
N LYS A 51 39.39 63.89 116.11
CA LYS A 51 38.91 64.47 114.84
C LYS A 51 39.51 63.76 113.63
N PHE A 52 40.80 63.42 113.68
CA PHE A 52 41.49 62.71 112.61
C PHE A 52 40.92 61.31 112.39
N GLN A 53 40.63 60.53 113.44
CA GLN A 53 40.04 59.20 113.31
C GLN A 53 38.64 59.25 112.69
N VAL A 54 37.82 60.24 113.06
CA VAL A 54 36.50 60.45 112.45
C VAL A 54 36.62 60.78 110.96
N ALA A 55 37.50 61.72 110.61
CA ALA A 55 37.73 62.09 109.21
C ALA A 55 38.28 60.91 108.38
N LYS A 56 39.22 60.15 108.93
CA LYS A 56 39.79 58.94 108.31
C LYS A 56 38.71 57.90 108.03
N LYS A 57 37.82 57.61 109.00
CA LYS A 57 36.75 56.64 108.82
C LYS A 57 35.74 57.10 107.76
N ALA A 58 35.40 58.38 107.74
CA ALA A 58 34.51 58.95 106.74
C ALA A 58 35.09 58.85 105.32
N GLU A 59 36.38 59.18 105.15
CA GLU A 59 37.03 59.12 103.83
C GLU A 59 37.20 57.68 103.34
N ILE A 60 37.53 56.74 104.24
CA ILE A 60 37.58 55.31 103.90
C ILE A 60 36.21 54.81 103.45
N GLN A 61 35.12 55.16 104.17
CA GLN A 61 33.77 54.75 103.79
C GLN A 61 33.39 55.31 102.41
N LYS A 62 33.70 56.59 102.16
CA LYS A 62 33.45 57.23 100.88
C LYS A 62 34.15 56.51 99.72
N ILE A 63 35.42 56.11 99.91
CA ILE A 63 36.16 55.34 98.89
C ILE A 63 35.49 53.98 98.61
N PHE A 64 35.01 53.28 99.65
CA PHE A 64 34.29 52.01 99.45
C PHE A 64 32.97 52.20 98.72
N ASP A 65 32.18 53.22 99.08
CA ASP A 65 30.90 53.51 98.44
C ASP A 65 31.11 53.88 96.95
N GLU A 66 32.16 54.66 96.65
CA GLU A 66 32.55 55.00 95.26
C GLU A 66 33.01 53.75 94.48
N HIS A 67 33.80 52.87 95.09
CA HIS A 67 34.24 51.61 94.47
C HIS A 67 33.06 50.68 94.14
N ASP A 68 32.11 50.55 95.07
CA ASP A 68 30.92 49.71 94.87
C ASP A 68 30.01 50.28 93.78
N ALA A 69 29.86 51.61 93.72
CA ALA A 69 29.12 52.29 92.66
C ALA A 69 29.75 52.03 91.28
N ILE A 70 31.08 52.15 91.16
CA ILE A 70 31.82 51.85 89.91
C ILE A 70 31.65 50.38 89.53
N THR A 71 31.77 49.46 90.49
CA THR A 71 31.65 48.02 90.26
C THR A 71 30.24 47.66 89.75
N SER A 72 29.20 48.25 90.35
CA SER A 72 27.82 48.07 89.90
C SER A 72 27.60 48.59 88.47
N GLN A 73 28.15 49.76 88.12
CA GLN A 73 28.09 50.30 86.76
C GLN A 73 28.83 49.40 85.75
N ALA A 74 30.00 48.87 86.12
CA ALA A 74 30.75 47.95 85.29
C ALA A 74 29.97 46.64 85.04
N MET A 75 29.30 46.09 86.06
CA MET A 75 28.43 44.92 85.89
C MET A 75 27.23 45.19 84.98
N GLN A 76 26.61 46.36 85.10
CA GLN A 76 25.50 46.75 84.21
C GLN A 76 25.97 46.84 82.76
N LEU A 77 27.10 47.50 82.49
CA LEU A 77 27.70 47.56 81.15
C LEU A 77 28.04 46.16 80.60
N PHE A 78 28.53 45.26 81.45
CA PHE A 78 28.82 43.88 81.05
C PHE A 78 27.56 43.13 80.64
N GLN A 79 26.46 43.31 81.37
CA GLN A 79 25.16 42.74 81.02
C GLN A 79 24.62 43.32 79.71
N GLU A 80 24.72 44.63 79.50
CA GLU A 80 24.31 45.27 78.24
C GLU A 80 25.13 44.74 77.05
N LEU A 81 26.44 44.60 77.22
CA LEU A 81 27.33 44.07 76.18
C LEU A 81 27.03 42.59 75.88
N GLN A 82 26.70 41.79 76.90
CA GLN A 82 26.27 40.40 76.72
C GLN A 82 24.93 40.32 75.97
N GLN A 83 23.96 41.16 76.30
CA GLN A 83 22.68 41.25 75.58
C GLN A 83 22.88 41.69 74.12
N TRP A 84 23.77 42.65 73.88
CA TRP A 84 24.12 43.09 72.54
C TRP A 84 24.78 41.97 71.74
N GLY A 85 25.70 41.22 72.35
CA GLY A 85 26.31 40.03 71.76
C GLY A 85 25.28 38.97 71.37
N GLN A 86 24.28 38.71 72.21
CA GLN A 86 23.17 37.80 71.88
C GLN A 86 22.32 38.32 70.72
N LYS A 87 21.99 39.62 70.69
CA LYS A 87 21.24 40.24 69.58
C LYS A 87 22.00 40.13 68.26
N VAL A 88 23.31 40.38 68.27
CA VAL A 88 24.17 40.27 67.08
C VAL A 88 24.29 38.82 66.61
N ALA A 89 24.50 37.87 67.53
CA ALA A 89 24.53 36.44 67.22
C ALA A 89 23.20 35.97 66.60
N HIS A 90 22.07 36.37 67.18
CA HIS A 90 20.75 36.08 66.64
C HIS A 90 20.57 36.69 65.24
N GLY A 91 20.92 37.96 65.05
CA GLY A 91 20.87 38.61 63.74
C GLY A 91 21.75 37.93 62.69
N HIS A 92 22.93 37.43 63.07
CA HIS A 92 23.78 36.63 62.17
C HIS A 92 23.15 35.28 61.83
N GLN A 93 22.52 34.62 62.80
CA GLN A 93 21.80 33.36 62.57
C GLN A 93 20.63 33.57 61.59
N THR A 94 19.80 34.59 61.82
CA THR A 94 18.69 34.92 60.91
C THR A 94 19.18 35.24 59.50
N LYS A 95 20.27 36.01 59.36
CA LYS A 95 20.89 36.28 58.04
C LYS A 95 21.36 34.98 57.37
N ARG A 96 21.97 34.07 58.11
CA ARG A 96 22.43 32.77 57.59
C ARG A 96 21.24 31.93 57.11
N GLU A 97 20.17 31.88 57.88
CA GLU A 97 18.93 31.17 57.51
C GLU A 97 18.30 31.76 56.24
N ILE A 98 18.20 33.08 56.14
CA ILE A 98 17.68 33.75 54.93
C ILE A 98 18.55 33.41 53.71
N ILE A 99 19.89 33.52 53.83
CA ILE A 99 20.81 33.21 52.72
C ILE A 99 20.69 31.74 52.32
N GLN A 100 20.61 30.81 53.28
CA GLN A 100 20.44 29.39 53.01
C GLN A 100 19.11 29.10 52.30
N ASN A 101 18.01 29.71 52.75
CA ASN A 101 16.71 29.55 52.11
C ASN A 101 16.69 30.14 50.70
N LEU A 102 17.30 31.31 50.50
CA LEU A 102 17.36 31.96 49.20
C LEU A 102 18.23 31.17 48.21
N ALA A 103 19.39 30.67 48.66
CA ALA A 103 20.26 29.81 47.86
C ALA A 103 19.57 28.49 47.49
N ARG A 104 18.83 27.89 48.44
CA ARG A 104 18.06 26.67 48.21
C ARG A 104 16.95 26.89 47.18
N SER A 105 16.12 27.92 47.37
CA SER A 105 15.04 28.27 46.44
C SER A 105 15.58 28.62 45.05
N TYR A 106 16.70 29.34 44.96
CA TYR A 106 17.34 29.64 43.68
C TYR A 106 17.80 28.37 42.96
N ASN A 107 18.41 27.43 43.69
CA ASN A 107 18.86 26.17 43.11
C ASN A 107 17.70 25.27 42.68
N GLU A 108 16.62 25.22 43.47
CA GLU A 108 15.39 24.50 43.13
C GLU A 108 14.76 25.09 41.85
N ASN A 109 14.65 26.42 41.75
CA ASN A 109 14.15 27.10 40.55
C ASN A 109 15.03 26.86 39.31
N LEU A 110 16.36 26.84 39.47
CA LEU A 110 17.28 26.53 38.37
C LEU A 110 17.13 25.09 37.87
N LEU A 111 16.94 24.14 38.78
CA LEU A 111 16.67 22.75 38.43
C LEU A 111 15.34 22.62 37.68
N GLU A 112 14.27 23.23 38.19
CA GLU A 112 12.95 23.21 37.55
C GLU A 112 12.99 23.87 36.15
N PHE A 113 13.67 25.00 36.01
CA PHE A 113 13.87 25.65 34.72
C PHE A 113 14.67 24.75 33.77
N GLY A 114 15.76 24.13 34.24
CA GLY A 114 16.56 23.19 33.46
C GLY A 114 15.78 21.96 33.00
N GLU A 115 14.91 21.41 33.84
CA GLU A 115 14.00 20.32 33.47
C GLU A 115 12.97 20.76 32.43
N THR A 116 12.42 21.97 32.57
CA THR A 116 11.46 22.53 31.61
C THR A 116 12.10 22.71 30.24
N VAL A 117 13.29 23.30 30.18
CA VAL A 117 14.06 23.46 28.93
C VAL A 117 14.38 22.11 28.30
N LYS A 118 14.77 21.09 29.08
CA LYS A 118 15.00 19.74 28.56
C LYS A 118 13.73 19.12 27.98
N LYS A 119 12.59 19.27 28.65
CA LYS A 119 11.29 18.79 28.15
C LYS A 119 10.91 19.48 26.85
N GLU A 120 11.00 20.81 26.78
CA GLU A 120 10.73 21.56 25.55
C GLU A 120 11.67 21.16 24.41
N HIS A 121 12.96 21.06 24.68
CA HIS A 121 13.94 20.61 23.68
C HIS A 121 13.61 19.21 23.15
N SER A 122 13.23 18.26 24.03
CA SER A 122 12.80 16.92 23.60
C SER A 122 11.52 16.97 22.75
N ALA A 123 10.56 17.82 23.11
CA ALA A 123 9.31 17.97 22.36
C ALA A 123 9.55 18.57 20.96
N TYR A 124 10.44 19.58 20.86
CA TYR A 124 10.81 20.16 19.58
C TYR A 124 11.55 19.17 18.68
N LEU A 125 12.47 18.35 19.22
CA LEU A 125 13.13 17.30 18.45
C LEU A 125 12.12 16.30 17.88
N SER A 126 11.16 15.82 18.67
CA SER A 126 10.12 14.91 18.19
C SER A 126 9.23 15.55 17.12
N GLN A 127 8.94 16.85 17.23
CA GLN A 127 8.20 17.57 16.19
C GLN A 127 8.98 17.68 14.87
N ILE A 128 10.30 17.93 14.94
CA ILE A 128 11.17 17.98 13.77
C ILE A 128 11.23 16.62 13.08
N GLU A 129 11.36 15.52 13.85
CA GLU A 129 11.33 14.16 13.29
C GLU A 129 10.02 13.87 12.57
N LEU A 130 8.88 14.16 13.20
CA LEU A 130 7.55 13.97 12.59
C LEU A 130 7.37 14.80 11.31
N LEU A 131 7.87 16.05 11.31
CA LEU A 131 7.82 16.91 10.14
C LEU A 131 8.70 16.37 9.00
N ASN A 132 9.89 15.88 9.29
CA ASN A 132 10.78 15.28 8.29
C ASN A 132 10.17 14.02 7.67
N GLU A 133 9.55 13.15 8.47
CA GLU A 133 8.80 11.99 7.96
C GLU A 133 7.67 12.43 7.03
N ARG A 134 6.90 13.45 7.43
CA ARG A 134 5.79 13.98 6.64
C ARG A 134 6.25 14.61 5.32
N VAL A 135 7.38 15.33 5.33
CA VAL A 135 8.00 15.88 4.12
C VAL A 135 8.46 14.76 3.20
N GLY A 136 9.11 13.71 3.73
CA GLY A 136 9.49 12.53 2.96
C GLY A 136 8.30 11.84 2.29
N HIS A 137 7.22 11.63 3.04
CA HIS A 137 5.96 11.07 2.50
C HIS A 137 5.36 11.94 1.39
N LEU A 138 5.38 13.26 1.54
CA LEU A 138 4.84 14.18 0.54
C LEU A 138 5.72 14.21 -0.72
N GLN A 139 7.04 14.16 -0.59
CA GLN A 139 7.97 14.10 -1.72
C GLN A 139 7.80 12.80 -2.53
N GLN A 140 7.60 11.65 -1.86
CA GLN A 140 7.29 10.38 -2.53
C GLN A 140 5.95 10.43 -3.28
N LYS A 141 4.90 10.98 -2.65
CA LYS A 141 3.61 11.17 -3.32
C LYS A 141 3.71 12.10 -4.54
N LEU A 142 4.52 13.15 -4.47
CA LEU A 142 4.72 14.09 -5.58
C LEU A 142 5.46 13.44 -6.77
N GLY A 143 6.34 12.46 -6.51
CA GLY A 143 7.00 11.63 -7.51
C GLY A 143 6.05 10.67 -8.26
N GLY A 144 4.79 10.57 -7.84
CA GLY A 144 3.84 9.60 -8.36
C GLY A 144 4.09 8.18 -7.84
N ASP A 145 4.76 8.06 -6.69
CA ASP A 145 4.92 6.79 -6.02
C ASP A 145 3.72 6.47 -5.13
N LEU A 146 3.28 5.22 -5.23
CA LEU A 146 2.23 4.66 -4.38
C LEU A 146 2.89 4.14 -3.10
N LEU A 147 2.39 4.58 -1.94
CA LEU A 147 2.87 4.12 -0.63
C LEU A 147 1.99 3.00 -0.06
N GLU A 148 0.71 3.07 -0.36
CA GLU A 148 -0.31 2.10 0.05
C GLU A 148 -1.19 1.76 -1.15
N PRO A 149 -1.83 0.59 -1.16
CA PRO A 149 -2.77 0.23 -2.22
C PRO A 149 -3.99 1.17 -2.22
N GLU A 150 -4.31 1.74 -3.38
CA GLU A 150 -5.56 2.48 -3.57
C GLU A 150 -6.67 1.50 -3.94
N LEU A 151 -7.71 1.43 -3.11
CA LEU A 151 -8.84 0.54 -3.32
C LEU A 151 -9.95 1.26 -4.09
N LEU A 152 -10.63 0.53 -4.97
CA LEU A 152 -11.81 1.05 -5.64
C LEU A 152 -12.97 1.09 -4.65
N GLU A 153 -13.78 2.15 -4.66
CA GLU A 153 -15.09 2.10 -4.01
C GLU A 153 -16.01 1.19 -4.82
N VAL A 154 -16.26 0.01 -4.26
CA VAL A 154 -17.12 -1.01 -4.88
C VAL A 154 -18.32 -1.26 -4.00
N ALA A 155 -19.49 -1.24 -4.62
CA ALA A 155 -20.76 -1.55 -3.97
C ALA A 155 -20.87 -3.06 -3.64
N TYR A 156 -22.01 -3.68 -3.94
CA TYR A 156 -22.26 -5.10 -3.68
C TYR A 156 -21.62 -6.07 -4.71
N SER A 157 -20.76 -5.60 -5.62
CA SER A 157 -20.12 -6.49 -6.62
C SER A 157 -19.03 -7.35 -5.97
N VAL A 158 -19.11 -8.65 -6.22
CA VAL A 158 -18.16 -9.65 -5.70
C VAL A 158 -16.81 -9.50 -6.42
N GLU A 159 -16.84 -9.24 -7.72
CA GLU A 159 -15.67 -9.10 -8.60
C GLU A 159 -14.81 -7.92 -8.15
N GLY A 160 -15.45 -6.79 -7.84
CA GLY A 160 -14.75 -5.62 -7.32
C GLY A 160 -14.15 -5.82 -5.93
N ARG A 161 -14.80 -6.60 -5.05
CA ARG A 161 -14.21 -6.98 -3.76
C ARG A 161 -12.97 -7.83 -3.95
N ILE A 162 -13.03 -8.83 -4.83
CA ILE A 162 -11.88 -9.67 -5.15
C ILE A 162 -10.74 -8.81 -5.76
N ALA A 163 -11.06 -7.86 -6.63
CA ALA A 163 -10.07 -6.93 -7.18
C ALA A 163 -9.32 -6.14 -6.08
N ASN A 164 -10.05 -5.64 -5.08
CA ASN A 164 -9.45 -4.96 -3.92
C ASN A 164 -8.64 -5.92 -3.04
N ASP A 165 -9.14 -7.14 -2.83
CA ASP A 165 -8.45 -8.13 -2.00
C ASP A 165 -7.15 -8.63 -2.65
N ILE A 166 -7.10 -8.72 -3.99
CA ILE A 166 -5.85 -8.97 -4.74
C ILE A 166 -4.83 -7.85 -4.47
N ALA A 167 -5.23 -6.57 -4.52
CA ALA A 167 -4.30 -5.47 -4.23
C ALA A 167 -3.75 -5.54 -2.79
N LYS A 168 -4.59 -5.88 -1.81
CA LYS A 168 -4.18 -6.06 -0.42
C LYS A 168 -3.24 -7.24 -0.23
N GLU A 169 -3.54 -8.37 -0.88
CA GLU A 169 -2.73 -9.58 -0.75
C GLU A 169 -1.35 -9.41 -1.38
N VAL A 170 -1.29 -8.74 -2.54
CA VAL A 170 -0.03 -8.36 -3.19
C VAL A 170 0.78 -7.44 -2.29
N PHE A 171 0.16 -6.43 -1.67
CA PHE A 171 0.86 -5.56 -0.74
C PHE A 171 1.36 -6.32 0.49
N THR A 172 0.54 -7.19 1.06
CA THR A 172 0.90 -7.98 2.25
C THR A 172 2.07 -8.92 1.97
N THR A 173 2.02 -9.62 0.84
CA THR A 173 2.97 -10.69 0.49
C THR A 173 4.26 -10.14 -0.14
N LEU A 174 4.13 -9.13 -1.00
CA LEU A 174 5.22 -8.64 -1.85
C LEU A 174 5.66 -7.21 -1.51
N GLN A 175 4.93 -6.52 -0.62
CA GLN A 175 5.16 -5.10 -0.30
C GLN A 175 5.07 -4.19 -1.54
N ILE A 176 4.26 -4.59 -2.53
CA ILE A 176 4.04 -3.84 -3.76
C ILE A 176 2.67 -3.16 -3.69
N PRO A 177 2.59 -1.83 -3.65
CA PRO A 177 1.33 -1.12 -3.62
C PRO A 177 0.74 -1.03 -5.04
N LEU A 178 -0.51 -1.46 -5.17
CA LEU A 178 -1.28 -1.41 -6.42
C LEU A 178 -2.53 -0.56 -6.23
N ALA A 179 -2.84 0.25 -7.23
CA ALA A 179 -4.04 1.08 -7.27
C ALA A 179 -5.11 0.47 -8.17
N VAL A 180 -6.23 0.04 -7.63
CA VAL A 180 -7.33 -0.56 -8.40
C VAL A 180 -8.04 0.53 -9.21
N LYS A 181 -7.95 0.48 -10.54
CA LYS A 181 -8.53 1.50 -11.44
C LYS A 181 -9.88 1.10 -12.02
N GLY A 182 -10.19 -0.19 -12.06
CA GLY A 182 -11.49 -0.69 -12.53
C GLY A 182 -11.45 -2.18 -12.83
N TYR A 183 -12.62 -2.77 -13.06
CA TYR A 183 -12.76 -4.18 -13.41
C TYR A 183 -13.84 -4.37 -14.48
N HIS A 184 -13.72 -5.46 -15.25
CA HIS A 184 -14.68 -5.85 -16.26
C HIS A 184 -14.91 -7.37 -16.18
N ALA A 185 -16.11 -7.76 -15.75
CA ALA A 185 -16.53 -9.14 -15.76
C ALA A 185 -16.88 -9.56 -17.18
N LYS A 186 -16.23 -10.60 -17.68
CA LYS A 186 -16.49 -11.18 -19.00
C LYS A 186 -17.58 -12.24 -18.92
N THR A 187 -18.18 -12.55 -20.05
CA THR A 187 -19.23 -13.57 -20.18
C THR A 187 -18.71 -15.00 -19.97
N ASP A 188 -17.39 -15.21 -20.08
CA ASP A 188 -16.71 -16.50 -19.88
C ASP A 188 -16.40 -16.84 -18.41
N GLY A 189 -16.88 -16.01 -17.47
CA GLY A 189 -16.64 -16.16 -16.03
C GLY A 189 -15.28 -15.67 -15.55
N SER A 190 -14.45 -15.11 -16.43
CA SER A 190 -13.22 -14.41 -16.05
C SER A 190 -13.48 -12.92 -15.79
N THR A 191 -12.64 -12.30 -14.99
CA THR A 191 -12.72 -10.87 -14.68
C THR A 191 -11.37 -10.23 -14.95
N ASP A 192 -11.35 -9.20 -15.79
CA ASP A 192 -10.18 -8.35 -15.99
C ASP A 192 -10.18 -7.23 -14.96
N VAL A 193 -9.03 -6.99 -14.34
CA VAL A 193 -8.84 -5.90 -13.37
C VAL A 193 -7.64 -5.05 -13.79
N GLY A 194 -7.84 -3.74 -13.85
CA GLY A 194 -6.77 -2.78 -14.10
C GLY A 194 -6.13 -2.30 -12.81
N TYR A 195 -4.81 -2.45 -12.68
CA TYR A 195 -4.03 -1.93 -11.56
C TYR A 195 -3.02 -0.89 -12.05
N GLY A 196 -3.07 0.30 -11.45
CA GLY A 196 -1.97 1.27 -11.52
C GLY A 196 -0.88 0.93 -10.53
N PHE A 197 0.37 1.27 -10.84
CA PHE A 197 1.52 1.04 -9.98
C PHE A 197 2.50 2.22 -10.02
N SER A 198 3.45 2.22 -9.07
CA SER A 198 4.46 3.28 -8.89
C SER A 198 5.27 3.54 -10.15
N ARG A 199 5.50 4.81 -10.49
CA ARG A 199 6.29 5.19 -11.68
C ARG A 199 7.76 4.78 -11.60
N SER A 200 8.29 4.66 -10.39
CA SER A 200 9.65 4.21 -10.13
C SER A 200 9.87 2.72 -10.40
N MET A 201 8.78 1.93 -10.53
CA MET A 201 8.86 0.48 -10.70
C MET A 201 8.76 0.08 -12.17
N GLY A 202 9.67 -0.78 -12.64
CA GLY A 202 9.66 -1.28 -14.01
C GLY A 202 8.48 -2.22 -14.26
N SER A 203 7.67 -1.93 -15.28
CA SER A 203 6.46 -2.71 -15.63
C SER A 203 6.75 -4.19 -15.87
N VAL A 204 7.83 -4.51 -16.58
CA VAL A 204 8.25 -5.88 -16.91
C VAL A 204 8.59 -6.67 -15.64
N ALA A 205 9.38 -6.06 -14.76
CA ALA A 205 9.78 -6.67 -13.49
C ALA A 205 8.55 -6.92 -12.59
N LEU A 206 7.61 -5.99 -12.54
CA LEU A 206 6.35 -6.16 -11.81
C LEU A 206 5.54 -7.35 -12.33
N VAL A 207 5.33 -7.41 -13.65
CA VAL A 207 4.57 -8.51 -14.28
C VAL A 207 5.20 -9.85 -13.96
N ASP A 208 6.53 -9.96 -14.06
CA ASP A 208 7.24 -11.21 -13.78
C ASP A 208 7.13 -11.62 -12.30
N VAL A 209 7.26 -10.68 -11.37
CA VAL A 209 7.11 -10.94 -9.93
C VAL A 209 5.69 -11.40 -9.60
N LEU A 210 4.68 -10.75 -10.16
CA LEU A 210 3.28 -11.12 -9.94
C LEU A 210 2.94 -12.47 -10.58
N LYS A 211 3.49 -12.78 -11.77
CA LYS A 211 3.32 -14.11 -12.39
C LYS A 211 3.87 -15.21 -11.50
N ARG A 212 5.08 -15.04 -10.96
CA ARG A 212 5.72 -16.01 -10.04
C ARG A 212 4.92 -16.28 -8.78
N HIS A 213 4.18 -15.29 -8.27
CA HIS A 213 3.40 -15.42 -7.03
C HIS A 213 1.89 -15.61 -7.27
N SER A 214 1.47 -15.70 -8.53
CA SER A 214 0.07 -15.72 -8.92
C SER A 214 -0.72 -16.89 -8.30
N GLU A 215 -0.12 -18.08 -8.20
CA GLU A 215 -0.75 -19.24 -7.56
C GLU A 215 -0.94 -19.07 -6.05
N ALA A 216 0.05 -18.49 -5.38
CA ALA A 216 -0.01 -18.24 -3.93
C ALA A 216 -1.11 -17.22 -3.61
N ILE A 217 -1.18 -16.14 -4.38
CA ILE A 217 -2.22 -15.11 -4.27
C ILE A 217 -3.60 -15.72 -4.54
N ALA A 218 -3.73 -16.51 -5.62
CA ALA A 218 -5.00 -17.16 -5.97
C ALA A 218 -5.52 -18.08 -4.85
N LYS A 219 -4.61 -18.88 -4.26
CA LYS A 219 -4.91 -19.78 -3.15
C LYS A 219 -5.35 -19.03 -1.89
N SER A 220 -4.65 -17.94 -1.54
CA SER A 220 -4.98 -17.12 -0.37
C SER A 220 -6.40 -16.54 -0.47
N LEU A 221 -6.76 -16.04 -1.65
CA LEU A 221 -8.04 -15.40 -1.93
C LEU A 221 -9.17 -16.39 -2.29
N ARG A 222 -8.90 -17.70 -2.27
CA ARG A 222 -9.84 -18.77 -2.64
C ARG A 222 -10.49 -18.57 -4.02
N ILE A 223 -9.73 -18.00 -4.94
CA ILE A 223 -10.09 -17.92 -6.36
C ILE A 223 -9.44 -19.08 -7.10
N HIS A 224 -10.02 -19.52 -8.21
CA HIS A 224 -9.53 -20.68 -8.94
C HIS A 224 -8.12 -20.47 -9.49
N LYS A 225 -7.91 -19.39 -10.27
CA LYS A 225 -6.60 -19.05 -10.84
C LYS A 225 -6.57 -17.59 -11.31
N ILE A 226 -5.38 -16.98 -11.26
CA ILE A 226 -5.05 -15.77 -12.03
C ILE A 226 -4.55 -16.23 -13.40
N THR A 227 -5.32 -15.97 -14.45
CA THR A 227 -5.09 -16.53 -15.79
C THR A 227 -4.11 -15.72 -16.61
N SER A 228 -4.10 -14.39 -16.47
CA SER A 228 -3.20 -13.53 -17.22
C SER A 228 -2.75 -12.32 -16.42
N ILE A 229 -1.52 -11.88 -16.65
CA ILE A 229 -0.97 -10.63 -16.13
C ILE A 229 -0.17 -9.99 -17.26
N ARG A 230 -0.58 -8.81 -17.71
CA ARG A 230 0.04 -8.09 -18.83
C ARG A 230 0.10 -6.60 -18.58
N GLN A 231 1.09 -5.94 -19.17
CA GLN A 231 1.14 -4.48 -19.21
C GLN A 231 0.10 -3.94 -20.20
N LEU A 232 -0.54 -2.83 -19.87
CA LEU A 232 -1.42 -2.13 -20.80
C LEU A 232 -0.58 -1.25 -21.74
N GLU A 233 -0.60 -1.53 -23.04
CA GLU A 233 0.25 -0.81 -24.02
C GLU A 233 -0.02 0.69 -24.10
N ILE A 234 -1.28 1.09 -23.86
CA ILE A 234 -1.73 2.49 -23.96
C ILE A 234 -1.29 3.31 -22.73
N ALA A 235 -0.99 2.67 -21.60
CA ALA A 235 -0.61 3.36 -20.36
C ALA A 235 0.57 2.64 -19.68
N SER A 236 1.75 3.26 -19.71
CA SER A 236 3.00 2.65 -19.22
C SER A 236 2.99 2.23 -17.76
N ASN A 237 2.13 2.84 -16.92
CA ASN A 237 2.05 2.62 -15.48
C ASN A 237 0.82 1.80 -15.06
N MET A 238 0.28 0.97 -15.98
CA MET A 238 -0.86 0.10 -15.69
C MET A 238 -0.60 -1.34 -16.14
N ILE A 239 -1.06 -2.27 -15.32
CA ILE A 239 -1.17 -3.69 -15.66
C ILE A 239 -2.65 -4.11 -15.65
N VAL A 240 -2.95 -5.12 -16.45
CA VAL A 240 -4.22 -5.83 -16.42
C VAL A 240 -3.96 -7.23 -15.91
N LEU A 241 -4.70 -7.62 -14.89
CA LEU A 241 -4.68 -8.94 -14.30
C LEU A 241 -6.06 -9.57 -14.48
N THR A 242 -6.10 -10.75 -15.10
CA THR A 242 -7.32 -11.53 -15.31
C THR A 242 -7.38 -12.65 -14.28
N PHE A 243 -8.51 -12.81 -13.60
CA PHE A 243 -8.72 -13.93 -12.68
C PHE A 243 -10.04 -14.67 -12.94
N ARG A 244 -10.11 -15.92 -12.47
CA ARG A 244 -11.32 -16.75 -12.47
C ARG A 244 -11.65 -17.22 -11.07
N ARG A 245 -12.94 -17.18 -10.72
CA ARG A 245 -13.45 -17.69 -9.44
C ARG A 245 -13.66 -19.20 -9.47
N GLU A 246 -14.10 -19.73 -10.60
CA GLU A 246 -14.43 -21.15 -10.79
C GLU A 246 -13.58 -21.77 -11.90
N PRO A 247 -13.33 -23.09 -11.86
CA PRO A 247 -12.56 -23.79 -12.89
C PRO A 247 -13.18 -23.67 -14.27
N ALA A 248 -12.33 -23.55 -15.30
CA ALA A 248 -12.73 -23.81 -16.67
C ALA A 248 -13.27 -25.25 -16.80
N LEU A 249 -14.15 -25.50 -17.76
CA LEU A 249 -14.80 -26.82 -17.91
C LEU A 249 -13.79 -27.97 -17.84
N LYS A 250 -14.15 -28.98 -17.06
CA LYS A 250 -13.41 -30.26 -17.04
C LYS A 250 -13.50 -30.93 -18.42
N ASP A 251 -12.44 -31.63 -18.83
CA ASP A 251 -12.34 -32.31 -20.13
C ASP A 251 -13.56 -33.19 -20.45
N ASP A 252 -14.10 -33.91 -19.47
CA ASP A 252 -15.28 -34.76 -19.66
C ASP A 252 -16.56 -33.95 -19.94
N ALA A 253 -16.67 -32.74 -19.40
CA ALA A 253 -17.76 -31.83 -19.69
C ALA A 253 -17.60 -31.19 -21.08
N ALA A 254 -16.38 -30.86 -21.51
CA ALA A 254 -16.12 -30.39 -22.87
C ALA A 254 -16.46 -31.47 -23.92
N LYS A 255 -16.15 -32.75 -23.66
CA LYS A 255 -16.55 -33.88 -24.50
C LYS A 255 -18.07 -34.08 -24.60
N LEU A 256 -18.84 -33.64 -23.61
CA LEU A 256 -20.31 -33.66 -23.69
C LEU A 256 -20.88 -32.51 -24.54
N LEU A 257 -20.10 -31.45 -24.76
CA LEU A 257 -20.48 -30.30 -25.56
C LEU A 257 -20.08 -30.43 -27.03
N ALA A 258 -19.09 -31.26 -27.35
CA ALA A 258 -18.57 -31.48 -28.70
C ALA A 258 -18.73 -32.95 -29.15
N GLY A 259 -19.09 -33.16 -30.42
CA GLY A 259 -19.07 -34.49 -31.01
C GLY A 259 -17.64 -35.00 -31.22
N THR A 260 -17.49 -36.31 -31.35
CA THR A 260 -16.21 -36.97 -31.63
C THR A 260 -15.80 -36.86 -33.10
N ALA A 261 -14.51 -37.03 -33.39
CA ALA A 261 -14.02 -37.11 -34.76
C ALA A 261 -14.70 -38.23 -35.56
N ASP A 262 -14.98 -39.38 -34.92
CA ASP A 262 -15.69 -40.49 -35.55
C ASP A 262 -17.14 -40.16 -35.89
N GLU A 263 -17.84 -39.42 -35.03
CA GLU A 263 -19.19 -38.93 -35.33
C GLU A 263 -19.18 -37.97 -36.52
N PHE A 264 -18.20 -37.07 -36.57
CA PHE A 264 -18.00 -36.19 -37.72
C PHE A 264 -17.74 -36.97 -39.01
N LEU A 265 -16.83 -37.95 -38.99
CA LEU A 265 -16.54 -38.77 -40.18
C LEU A 265 -17.75 -39.62 -40.59
N LYS A 266 -18.49 -40.19 -39.63
CA LYS A 266 -19.76 -40.89 -39.90
C LYS A 266 -20.77 -39.97 -40.56
N TYR A 267 -20.87 -38.72 -40.12
CA TYR A 267 -21.70 -37.71 -40.76
C TYR A 267 -21.27 -37.50 -42.22
N VAL A 268 -19.97 -37.24 -42.45
CA VAL A 268 -19.41 -36.96 -43.79
C VAL A 268 -19.64 -38.11 -44.79
N ILE A 269 -19.49 -39.36 -44.37
CA ILE A 269 -19.66 -40.53 -45.25
C ILE A 269 -21.12 -40.95 -45.45
N SER A 270 -22.06 -40.40 -44.66
CA SER A 270 -23.48 -40.81 -44.70
C SER A 270 -24.41 -39.76 -45.33
N HIS A 271 -23.88 -38.58 -45.67
CA HIS A 271 -24.66 -37.49 -46.29
C HIS A 271 -24.17 -37.18 -47.71
N PRO A 272 -25.02 -36.57 -48.57
CA PRO A 272 -24.63 -36.18 -49.92
C PRO A 272 -23.36 -35.32 -49.92
N ILE A 273 -22.38 -35.70 -50.74
CA ILE A 273 -21.07 -35.02 -50.83
C ILE A 273 -21.23 -33.65 -51.52
N ARG A 274 -21.59 -32.63 -50.75
CA ARG A 274 -21.79 -31.24 -51.19
C ARG A 274 -21.26 -30.26 -50.16
N TYR A 275 -20.04 -30.48 -49.70
CA TYR A 275 -19.51 -29.81 -48.51
C TYR A 275 -18.86 -28.48 -48.84
N ARG A 276 -19.02 -27.50 -47.95
CA ARG A 276 -18.25 -26.25 -47.94
C ARG A 276 -17.56 -26.08 -46.59
N LEU A 277 -16.23 -26.09 -46.58
CA LEU A 277 -15.42 -25.84 -45.40
C LEU A 277 -15.14 -24.34 -45.28
N ILE A 278 -15.47 -23.76 -44.13
CA ILE A 278 -15.29 -22.33 -43.86
C ILE A 278 -14.38 -22.17 -42.65
N ALA A 279 -13.24 -21.53 -42.84
CA ALA A 279 -12.30 -21.31 -41.75
C ALA A 279 -11.27 -20.22 -42.08
N ASP A 280 -10.64 -19.66 -41.05
CA ASP A 280 -9.53 -18.72 -41.21
C ASP A 280 -8.28 -19.38 -41.85
N PRO A 281 -7.34 -18.59 -42.37
CA PRO A 281 -6.03 -19.11 -42.78
C PRO A 281 -5.34 -19.85 -41.62
N GLY A 282 -4.66 -20.97 -41.92
CA GLY A 282 -3.86 -21.70 -40.93
C GLY A 282 -4.61 -22.67 -40.00
N VAL A 283 -5.95 -22.63 -39.91
CA VAL A 283 -6.72 -23.49 -38.97
C VAL A 283 -7.03 -24.90 -39.49
N GLY A 284 -6.33 -25.36 -40.53
CA GLY A 284 -6.40 -26.76 -40.96
C GLY A 284 -7.50 -27.13 -41.98
N LYS A 285 -7.95 -26.21 -42.86
CA LYS A 285 -8.92 -26.51 -43.94
C LYS A 285 -8.44 -27.64 -44.86
N THR A 286 -7.26 -27.50 -45.44
CA THR A 286 -6.70 -28.46 -46.41
C THR A 286 -6.48 -29.85 -45.79
N PRO A 287 -5.87 -29.99 -44.58
CA PRO A 287 -5.83 -31.27 -43.88
C PRO A 287 -7.22 -31.88 -43.62
N THR A 288 -8.20 -31.07 -43.21
CA THR A 288 -9.58 -31.55 -42.96
C THR A 288 -10.20 -32.10 -44.24
N THR A 289 -10.06 -31.39 -45.38
CA THR A 289 -10.51 -31.84 -46.69
C THR A 289 -9.88 -33.17 -47.08
N ALA A 290 -8.57 -33.35 -46.85
CA ALA A 290 -7.87 -34.59 -47.14
C ALA A 290 -8.37 -35.76 -46.29
N VAL A 291 -8.61 -35.54 -44.99
CA VAL A 291 -9.18 -36.55 -44.08
C VAL A 291 -10.61 -36.93 -44.51
N MET A 292 -11.46 -35.95 -44.83
CA MET A 292 -12.81 -36.19 -45.35
C MET A 292 -12.79 -37.02 -46.63
N LEU A 293 -11.94 -36.64 -47.59
CA LEU A 293 -11.79 -37.36 -48.85
C LEU A 293 -11.31 -38.79 -48.63
N SER A 294 -10.33 -39.00 -47.76
CA SER A 294 -9.83 -40.34 -47.40
C SER A 294 -10.94 -41.21 -46.80
N ALA A 295 -11.75 -40.67 -45.89
CA ALA A 295 -12.87 -41.38 -45.29
C ALA A 295 -13.94 -41.75 -46.34
N ILE A 296 -14.28 -40.82 -47.24
CA ILE A 296 -15.22 -41.06 -48.32
C ILE A 296 -14.70 -42.13 -49.28
N LEU A 297 -13.40 -42.11 -49.63
CA LEU A 297 -12.81 -43.10 -50.53
C LEU A 297 -12.74 -44.50 -49.92
N LYS A 298 -12.47 -44.61 -48.62
CA LYS A 298 -12.46 -45.89 -47.88
C LYS A 298 -13.84 -46.54 -47.86
N GLU A 299 -14.89 -45.76 -47.62
CA GLU A 299 -16.27 -46.27 -47.60
C GLU A 299 -16.85 -46.44 -49.01
N GLY A 300 -16.43 -45.58 -49.94
CA GLY A 300 -16.98 -45.44 -51.28
C GLY A 300 -18.37 -44.79 -51.28
N CYS A 301 -18.98 -44.73 -52.45
CA CYS A 301 -20.31 -44.18 -52.65
C CYS A 301 -21.41 -45.21 -52.34
N ARG A 302 -21.47 -45.73 -51.11
CA ARG A 302 -22.29 -46.90 -50.72
C ARG A 302 -23.34 -46.66 -49.63
N ARG A 303 -23.27 -45.54 -48.89
CA ARG A 303 -24.10 -45.27 -47.69
C ARG A 303 -25.13 -44.16 -47.86
N GLY A 304 -25.57 -43.91 -49.09
CA GLY A 304 -26.49 -42.80 -49.37
C GLY A 304 -25.81 -41.43 -49.52
N ASN A 305 -24.47 -41.42 -49.58
CA ASN A 305 -23.63 -40.23 -49.77
C ASN A 305 -23.61 -39.67 -51.20
N THR A 306 -24.39 -40.23 -52.10
CA THR A 306 -24.68 -39.66 -53.41
C THR A 306 -26.00 -38.88 -53.36
N ALA A 307 -26.20 -37.91 -54.25
CA ALA A 307 -27.41 -37.09 -54.22
C ALA A 307 -28.73 -37.88 -54.41
N ARG A 308 -28.66 -39.08 -55.01
CA ARG A 308 -29.82 -39.98 -55.19
C ARG A 308 -29.85 -41.13 -54.18
N GLY A 309 -28.87 -41.20 -53.28
CA GLY A 309 -28.65 -42.34 -52.39
C GLY A 309 -28.27 -43.65 -53.09
N LYS A 310 -28.15 -43.65 -54.43
CA LYS A 310 -27.78 -44.81 -55.25
C LYS A 310 -26.33 -45.18 -54.96
N LYS A 311 -26.06 -46.48 -54.82
CA LYS A 311 -24.71 -47.01 -54.69
C LYS A 311 -24.00 -46.92 -56.04
N VAL A 312 -22.82 -46.31 -56.08
CA VAL A 312 -22.02 -46.15 -57.30
C VAL A 312 -20.71 -46.93 -57.15
N PRO A 313 -20.34 -47.81 -58.09
CA PRO A 313 -19.20 -48.71 -57.96
C PRO A 313 -17.85 -48.02 -57.83
N HIS A 314 -17.62 -46.97 -58.62
CA HIS A 314 -16.30 -46.33 -58.75
C HIS A 314 -16.35 -44.86 -58.34
N THR A 315 -15.27 -44.39 -57.70
CA THR A 315 -15.12 -42.98 -57.29
C THR A 315 -13.92 -42.37 -58.00
N LEU A 316 -14.17 -41.31 -58.75
CA LEU A 316 -13.17 -40.45 -59.34
C LEU A 316 -12.96 -39.23 -58.44
N VAL A 317 -11.74 -38.73 -58.39
CA VAL A 317 -11.41 -37.55 -57.60
C VAL A 317 -10.54 -36.63 -58.43
N SER A 318 -10.94 -35.36 -58.46
CA SER A 318 -10.10 -34.28 -58.97
C SER A 318 -9.96 -33.21 -57.90
N VAL A 319 -8.72 -32.79 -57.63
CA VAL A 319 -8.42 -31.78 -56.61
C VAL A 319 -7.79 -30.57 -57.29
N SER A 320 -8.35 -29.41 -56.97
CA SER A 320 -7.86 -28.09 -57.36
C SER A 320 -7.34 -27.39 -56.13
N TYR A 321 -6.05 -27.10 -56.13
CA TYR A 321 -5.38 -26.39 -55.06
C TYR A 321 -4.34 -25.43 -55.68
N PRO A 322 -4.70 -24.15 -55.89
CA PRO A 322 -3.87 -23.21 -56.65
C PRO A 322 -2.51 -22.91 -56.00
N GLY A 323 -2.39 -23.08 -54.68
CA GLY A 323 -1.17 -22.90 -53.90
C GLY A 323 -0.40 -24.19 -53.62
N ALA A 324 -0.74 -25.31 -54.26
CA ALA A 324 -0.17 -26.61 -53.92
C ALA A 324 1.35 -26.65 -54.06
N MET A 325 1.88 -26.06 -55.14
CA MET A 325 3.32 -26.02 -55.41
C MET A 325 4.11 -25.24 -54.35
N SER A 326 3.55 -24.13 -53.84
CA SER A 326 4.19 -23.32 -52.79
C SER A 326 4.03 -23.93 -51.39
N SER A 327 3.07 -24.82 -51.20
CA SER A 327 2.76 -25.43 -49.91
C SER A 327 3.41 -26.80 -49.70
N LEU A 328 4.09 -27.34 -50.72
CA LEU A 328 4.90 -28.55 -50.63
C LEU A 328 6.14 -28.27 -49.75
N LYS A 329 6.09 -28.75 -48.51
CA LYS A 329 7.28 -28.79 -47.62
C LYS A 329 8.24 -29.93 -47.97
N ASP A 330 7.75 -30.96 -48.63
CA ASP A 330 8.51 -32.14 -49.06
C ASP A 330 8.32 -32.28 -50.58
N SER A 331 9.39 -32.06 -51.35
CA SER A 331 9.35 -32.12 -52.82
C SER A 331 9.11 -33.53 -53.36
N ASP A 332 9.32 -34.55 -52.54
CA ASP A 332 9.23 -35.96 -52.96
C ASP A 332 7.87 -36.59 -52.60
N TYR A 333 6.98 -35.84 -51.94
CA TYR A 333 5.65 -36.34 -51.57
C TYR A 333 4.80 -36.57 -52.84
N PRO A 334 4.31 -37.80 -53.11
CA PRO A 334 3.72 -38.18 -54.39
C PRO A 334 2.29 -37.62 -54.56
N LEU A 335 2.20 -36.31 -54.78
CA LEU A 335 0.97 -35.57 -54.95
C LEU A 335 0.55 -35.40 -56.41
N GLU A 336 1.26 -35.96 -57.40
CA GLU A 336 0.95 -35.74 -58.82
C GLU A 336 -0.55 -35.97 -59.18
N ARG A 337 -1.21 -36.94 -58.54
CA ARG A 337 -2.66 -37.18 -58.72
C ARG A 337 -3.56 -36.10 -58.10
N PHE A 338 -3.06 -35.37 -57.11
CA PHE A 338 -3.69 -34.23 -56.43
C PHE A 338 -3.31 -32.87 -57.05
N LEU A 339 -2.30 -32.83 -57.94
CA LEU A 339 -1.72 -31.60 -58.49
C LEU A 339 -2.19 -31.27 -59.92
N LYS A 340 -3.11 -32.03 -60.52
CA LYS A 340 -3.62 -31.75 -61.89
C LYS A 340 -4.07 -30.29 -62.05
N TYR A 341 -4.62 -29.72 -60.99
CA TYR A 341 -5.03 -28.32 -60.92
C TYR A 341 -4.27 -27.59 -59.80
N GLY A 342 -2.94 -27.75 -59.77
CA GLY A 342 -2.05 -27.27 -58.70
C GLY A 342 -1.51 -25.84 -58.84
N THR A 343 -1.88 -25.11 -59.89
CA THR A 343 -1.56 -23.69 -60.12
C THR A 343 -2.84 -22.89 -60.30
N THR A 344 -2.80 -21.57 -60.09
CA THR A 344 -3.98 -20.70 -60.27
C THR A 344 -4.64 -20.86 -61.64
N THR A 345 -3.87 -20.87 -62.73
CA THR A 345 -4.40 -21.03 -64.09
C THR A 345 -5.09 -22.39 -64.28
N ALA A 346 -4.47 -23.47 -63.78
CA ALA A 346 -5.06 -24.80 -63.87
C ALA A 346 -6.31 -24.93 -62.97
N ALA A 347 -6.27 -24.35 -61.77
CA ALA A 347 -7.40 -24.27 -60.84
C ALA A 347 -8.60 -23.54 -61.47
N ILE A 348 -8.38 -22.43 -62.18
CA ILE A 348 -9.42 -21.71 -62.94
C ILE A 348 -9.98 -22.61 -64.06
N LYS A 349 -9.13 -23.31 -64.82
CA LYS A 349 -9.59 -24.24 -65.85
C LYS A 349 -10.47 -25.37 -65.30
N SER A 350 -10.23 -25.80 -64.06
CA SER A 350 -10.95 -26.92 -63.44
C SER A 350 -12.48 -26.70 -63.36
N PHE A 351 -12.95 -25.45 -63.38
CA PHE A 351 -14.37 -25.11 -63.38
C PHE A 351 -15.03 -25.39 -64.74
N ASP A 352 -14.38 -25.02 -65.84
CA ASP A 352 -14.85 -25.34 -67.19
C ASP A 352 -14.79 -26.86 -67.42
N ASP A 353 -13.72 -27.53 -66.99
CA ASP A 353 -13.61 -29.01 -67.03
C ASP A 353 -14.69 -29.72 -66.19
N ALA A 354 -15.23 -29.07 -65.15
CA ALA A 354 -16.34 -29.61 -64.37
C ALA A 354 -17.69 -29.43 -65.07
N LEU A 355 -17.86 -28.33 -65.82
CA LEU A 355 -19.03 -28.11 -66.66
C LEU A 355 -19.09 -29.12 -67.81
N GLU A 356 -17.96 -29.35 -68.48
CA GLU A 356 -17.84 -30.34 -69.57
C GLU A 356 -18.13 -31.76 -69.07
N ASP A 357 -17.56 -32.16 -67.93
CA ASP A 357 -17.82 -33.47 -67.32
C ASP A 357 -19.31 -33.65 -66.96
N TRP A 358 -19.96 -32.61 -66.43
CA TRP A 358 -21.39 -32.63 -66.20
C TRP A 358 -22.20 -32.82 -67.49
N GLN A 359 -21.90 -32.06 -68.55
CA GLN A 359 -22.57 -32.19 -69.85
C GLN A 359 -22.33 -33.57 -70.48
N TYR A 360 -21.11 -34.09 -70.41
CA TYR A 360 -20.76 -35.42 -70.89
C TYR A 360 -21.59 -36.50 -70.18
N ARG A 361 -21.73 -36.41 -68.85
CA ARG A 361 -22.53 -37.35 -68.05
C ARG A 361 -24.03 -37.31 -68.35
N GLN A 362 -24.56 -36.15 -68.76
CA GLN A 362 -25.95 -36.04 -69.21
C GLN A 362 -26.20 -36.83 -70.50
N GLN A 363 -25.22 -36.85 -71.40
CA GLN A 363 -25.29 -37.61 -72.67
C GLN A 363 -24.92 -39.09 -72.49
N ASN A 364 -24.11 -39.40 -71.47
CA ASN A 364 -23.55 -40.73 -71.21
C ASN A 364 -24.03 -41.30 -69.87
N ILE A 365 -25.33 -41.60 -69.78
CA ILE A 365 -25.98 -42.03 -68.53
C ILE A 365 -25.32 -43.28 -67.93
N LYS A 366 -24.94 -44.27 -68.75
CA LYS A 366 -24.26 -45.48 -68.26
C LYS A 366 -22.96 -45.16 -67.50
N PHE A 367 -22.16 -44.25 -68.04
CA PHE A 367 -20.94 -43.79 -67.36
C PHE A 367 -21.26 -43.10 -66.03
N ALA A 368 -22.29 -42.24 -66.02
CA ALA A 368 -22.73 -41.56 -64.80
C ALA A 368 -23.21 -42.55 -63.72
N GLU A 369 -23.80 -43.69 -64.10
CA GLU A 369 -24.25 -44.72 -63.17
C GLU A 369 -23.10 -45.55 -62.57
N GLU A 370 -21.99 -45.69 -63.29
CA GLU A 370 -20.81 -46.47 -62.86
C GLU A 370 -19.80 -45.64 -62.05
N PHE A 371 -19.67 -44.34 -62.35
CA PHE A 371 -18.65 -43.47 -61.77
C PHE A 371 -19.24 -42.27 -61.04
N PHE A 372 -18.89 -42.10 -59.78
CA PHE A 372 -19.16 -40.89 -59.01
C PHE A 372 -17.91 -40.00 -59.01
N HIS A 373 -18.03 -38.71 -59.32
CA HIS A 373 -16.89 -37.80 -59.34
C HIS A 373 -16.96 -36.80 -58.18
N ILE A 374 -15.93 -36.82 -57.33
CA ILE A 374 -15.73 -35.81 -56.29
C ILE A 374 -14.80 -34.73 -56.86
N ARG A 375 -15.31 -33.50 -56.93
CA ARG A 375 -14.52 -32.31 -57.29
C ARG A 375 -14.17 -31.55 -56.01
N VAL A 376 -12.88 -31.36 -55.77
CA VAL A 376 -12.39 -30.59 -54.62
C VAL A 376 -11.83 -29.27 -55.12
N TRP A 377 -12.32 -28.15 -54.58
CA TRP A 377 -11.78 -26.82 -54.84
C TRP A 377 -11.33 -26.19 -53.52
N ASP A 378 -10.03 -26.24 -53.27
CA ASP A 378 -9.42 -25.54 -52.15
C ASP A 378 -9.23 -24.06 -52.54
N GLU A 379 -9.54 -23.14 -51.63
CA GLU A 379 -9.54 -21.70 -51.86
C GLU A 379 -10.45 -21.27 -53.04
N LEU A 380 -11.69 -21.75 -53.03
CA LEU A 380 -12.68 -21.48 -54.08
C LEU A 380 -12.85 -19.98 -54.33
N ASP A 381 -13.02 -19.20 -53.26
CA ASP A 381 -13.21 -17.75 -53.29
C ASP A 381 -12.03 -17.04 -53.97
N ASN A 382 -10.81 -17.35 -53.57
CA ASN A 382 -9.60 -16.79 -54.16
C ASN A 382 -9.42 -17.21 -55.63
N THR A 383 -9.72 -18.48 -55.94
CA THR A 383 -9.57 -19.01 -57.30
C THR A 383 -10.54 -18.33 -58.27
N ILE A 384 -11.81 -18.17 -57.88
CA ILE A 384 -12.81 -17.46 -58.68
C ILE A 384 -12.40 -16.00 -58.88
N ASN A 385 -11.93 -15.33 -57.82
CA ASN A 385 -11.51 -13.94 -57.90
C ASN A 385 -10.27 -13.71 -58.78
N SER A 386 -9.46 -14.75 -59.00
CA SER A 386 -8.26 -14.71 -59.84
C SER A 386 -8.54 -14.96 -61.32
N ALA A 387 -9.78 -15.29 -61.70
CA ALA A 387 -10.16 -15.48 -63.11
C ALA A 387 -10.35 -14.16 -63.84
N ASP A 388 -10.10 -14.16 -65.16
CA ASP A 388 -10.32 -12.98 -66.01
C ASP A 388 -11.79 -12.57 -66.07
N ASP A 389 -12.70 -13.56 -66.06
CA ASP A 389 -14.15 -13.36 -65.97
C ASP A 389 -14.75 -14.21 -64.83
N PRO A 390 -14.70 -13.69 -63.58
CA PRO A 390 -15.24 -14.39 -62.43
C PRO A 390 -16.76 -14.60 -62.49
N MET A 391 -17.50 -13.72 -63.18
CA MET A 391 -18.97 -13.80 -63.22
C MET A 391 -19.43 -14.94 -64.12
N ARG A 392 -18.85 -15.07 -65.33
CA ARG A 392 -19.11 -16.21 -66.22
C ARG A 392 -18.78 -17.52 -65.52
N LEU A 393 -17.61 -17.58 -64.89
CA LEU A 393 -17.10 -18.77 -64.23
C LEU A 393 -17.99 -19.20 -63.05
N SER A 394 -18.42 -18.24 -62.23
CA SER A 394 -19.37 -18.52 -61.14
C SER A 394 -20.74 -18.99 -61.63
N GLU A 395 -21.28 -18.40 -62.69
CA GLU A 395 -22.55 -18.85 -63.27
C GLU A 395 -22.43 -20.27 -63.88
N ALA A 396 -21.31 -20.59 -64.53
CA ALA A 396 -21.02 -21.94 -65.01
C ALA A 396 -20.94 -22.94 -63.85
N LEU A 397 -20.16 -22.62 -62.81
CA LEU A 397 -20.05 -23.45 -61.62
C LEU A 397 -21.41 -23.66 -60.93
N LYS A 398 -22.22 -22.61 -60.79
CA LYS A 398 -23.56 -22.72 -60.19
C LYS A 398 -24.48 -23.69 -60.93
N LYS A 399 -24.37 -23.80 -62.27
CA LYS A 399 -25.10 -24.83 -63.03
C LYS A 399 -24.68 -26.24 -62.58
N VAL A 400 -23.39 -26.48 -62.44
CA VAL A 400 -22.84 -27.75 -61.94
C VAL A 400 -23.29 -28.00 -60.49
N LEU A 401 -23.21 -27.02 -59.60
CA LEU A 401 -23.64 -27.18 -58.20
C LEU A 401 -25.16 -27.43 -58.06
N LYS A 402 -25.98 -26.91 -58.99
CA LYS A 402 -27.43 -27.15 -58.97
C LYS A 402 -27.81 -28.53 -59.53
N GLN A 403 -27.17 -28.95 -60.62
CA GLN A 403 -27.63 -30.11 -61.42
C GLN A 403 -26.67 -31.29 -61.43
N GLY A 404 -25.38 -31.08 -61.12
CA GLY A 404 -24.32 -32.08 -61.15
C GLY A 404 -24.58 -33.25 -60.21
N GLY A 405 -25.22 -33.00 -59.07
CA GLY A 405 -25.62 -34.06 -58.15
C GLY A 405 -26.52 -35.13 -58.79
N HIS A 406 -27.41 -34.74 -59.72
CA HIS A 406 -28.24 -35.70 -60.45
C HIS A 406 -27.46 -36.57 -61.43
N SER A 407 -26.23 -36.18 -61.74
CA SER A 407 -25.29 -36.86 -62.65
C SER A 407 -24.11 -37.48 -61.90
N ASN A 408 -24.29 -37.75 -60.59
CA ASN A 408 -23.27 -38.34 -59.72
C ASN A 408 -21.96 -37.53 -59.62
N ILE A 409 -22.10 -36.21 -59.56
CA ILE A 409 -21.01 -35.29 -59.21
C ILE A 409 -21.24 -34.76 -57.79
N GLY A 410 -20.24 -34.90 -56.94
CA GLY A 410 -20.18 -34.30 -55.61
C GLY A 410 -19.04 -33.29 -55.52
N TRP A 411 -19.08 -32.44 -54.50
CA TRP A 411 -18.06 -31.41 -54.31
C TRP A 411 -17.67 -31.22 -52.85
N ILE A 412 -16.42 -30.80 -52.67
CA ILE A 412 -15.89 -30.28 -51.42
C ILE A 412 -15.19 -28.96 -51.76
N VAL A 413 -15.72 -27.85 -51.28
CA VAL A 413 -15.13 -26.53 -51.51
C VAL A 413 -14.59 -25.97 -50.20
N SER A 414 -13.51 -25.21 -50.24
CA SER A 414 -13.03 -24.47 -49.08
C SER A 414 -13.03 -22.96 -49.36
N GLY A 415 -13.24 -22.17 -48.31
CA GLY A 415 -13.17 -20.71 -48.39
C GLY A 415 -12.99 -20.08 -47.01
N GLN A 416 -12.73 -18.78 -46.99
CA GLN A 416 -12.48 -18.04 -45.74
C GLN A 416 -13.73 -17.38 -45.18
N SER A 417 -14.62 -16.95 -46.06
CA SER A 417 -15.80 -16.20 -45.68
C SER A 417 -16.98 -17.08 -45.29
N VAL A 418 -17.63 -16.70 -44.20
CA VAL A 418 -18.95 -17.19 -43.81
C VAL A 418 -20.02 -16.72 -44.79
N MET A 419 -19.88 -15.51 -45.32
CA MET A 419 -20.89 -14.91 -46.19
C MET A 419 -20.80 -15.47 -47.60
N THR A 420 -21.80 -16.23 -48.05
CA THR A 420 -21.81 -16.82 -49.40
C THR A 420 -21.79 -15.74 -50.48
N SER A 421 -22.43 -14.60 -50.24
CA SER A 421 -22.37 -13.41 -51.11
C SER A 421 -20.97 -12.81 -51.32
N GLN A 422 -19.97 -13.17 -50.49
CA GLN A 422 -18.58 -12.75 -50.73
C GLN A 422 -17.87 -13.59 -51.78
N ILE A 423 -18.42 -14.75 -52.17
CA ILE A 423 -17.98 -15.47 -53.36
C ILE A 423 -18.57 -14.73 -54.56
N LYS A 424 -17.72 -14.18 -55.42
CA LYS A 424 -18.15 -13.37 -56.57
C LYS A 424 -19.13 -14.16 -57.44
N GLY A 425 -20.30 -13.60 -57.74
CA GLY A 425 -21.37 -14.26 -58.51
C GLY A 425 -22.35 -15.15 -57.69
N PHE A 426 -22.13 -15.30 -56.39
CA PHE A 426 -23.04 -16.02 -55.49
C PHE A 426 -23.90 -15.05 -54.68
N LYS A 427 -25.08 -15.52 -54.28
CA LYS A 427 -25.98 -14.84 -53.34
C LYS A 427 -26.04 -15.63 -52.04
N ASP A 428 -26.51 -15.01 -50.96
CA ASP A 428 -26.69 -15.69 -49.68
C ASP A 428 -27.67 -16.89 -49.77
N ASP A 429 -28.65 -16.86 -50.68
CA ASP A 429 -29.57 -17.97 -50.93
C ASP A 429 -28.90 -19.18 -51.62
N ASP A 430 -27.82 -18.95 -52.37
CA ASP A 430 -27.03 -20.02 -53.00
C ASP A 430 -26.31 -20.88 -51.94
N ARG A 431 -26.37 -20.50 -50.65
CA ARG A 431 -25.95 -21.32 -49.52
C ARG A 431 -26.60 -22.71 -49.50
N SER A 432 -27.84 -22.82 -49.99
CA SER A 432 -28.56 -24.10 -50.09
C SER A 432 -27.87 -25.14 -50.99
N LEU A 433 -26.90 -24.72 -51.81
CA LEU A 433 -26.07 -25.60 -52.63
C LEU A 433 -25.00 -26.34 -51.80
N PHE A 434 -24.79 -25.95 -50.55
CA PHE A 434 -23.73 -26.47 -49.69
C PHE A 434 -24.27 -27.00 -48.36
N THR A 435 -23.64 -28.07 -47.89
CA THR A 435 -23.63 -28.46 -46.48
C THR A 435 -22.39 -27.83 -45.85
N GLU A 436 -22.60 -26.80 -45.03
CA GLU A 436 -21.51 -26.00 -44.47
C GLU A 436 -20.91 -26.64 -43.23
N ILE A 437 -19.58 -26.77 -43.24
CA ILE A 437 -18.76 -27.22 -42.13
C ILE A 437 -17.88 -26.03 -41.73
N ILE A 438 -18.10 -25.51 -40.53
CA ILE A 438 -17.47 -24.28 -40.06
C ILE A 438 -16.44 -24.65 -39.00
N ILE A 439 -15.20 -24.22 -39.22
CA ILE A 439 -14.07 -24.51 -38.36
C ILE A 439 -13.65 -23.19 -37.67
N GLY A 440 -13.57 -23.24 -36.35
CA GLY A 440 -13.20 -22.10 -35.50
C GLY A 440 -14.41 -21.41 -34.87
N ILE A 441 -14.34 -21.20 -33.55
CA ILE A 441 -15.40 -20.58 -32.74
C ILE A 441 -15.80 -19.19 -33.27
N PRO A 442 -14.87 -18.29 -33.63
CA PRO A 442 -15.24 -16.98 -34.19
C PRO A 442 -16.12 -17.07 -35.44
N LYS A 443 -15.84 -18.02 -36.34
CA LYS A 443 -16.61 -18.24 -37.57
C LYS A 443 -17.99 -18.81 -37.29
N ILE A 444 -18.09 -19.73 -36.31
CA ILE A 444 -19.38 -20.27 -35.88
C ILE A 444 -20.25 -19.13 -35.33
N ARG A 445 -19.72 -18.26 -34.48
CA ARG A 445 -20.45 -17.07 -33.96
C ARG A 445 -20.90 -16.14 -35.08
N MET A 446 -20.03 -15.84 -36.05
CA MET A 446 -20.40 -15.03 -37.22
C MET A 446 -21.55 -15.66 -38.00
N TYR A 447 -21.49 -16.97 -38.23
CA TYR A 447 -22.54 -17.71 -38.92
C TYR A 447 -23.87 -17.67 -38.16
N VAL A 448 -23.82 -17.89 -36.85
CA VAL A 448 -25.01 -17.81 -35.97
C VAL A 448 -25.66 -16.43 -36.08
N LYS A 449 -24.86 -15.36 -35.95
CA LYS A 449 -25.33 -13.98 -36.05
C LYS A 449 -25.96 -13.66 -37.41
N LYS A 450 -25.37 -14.15 -38.50
CA LYS A 450 -25.80 -13.83 -39.87
C LYS A 450 -26.97 -14.67 -40.36
N TYR A 451 -27.01 -15.96 -40.02
CA TYR A 451 -27.88 -16.92 -40.69
C TYR A 451 -28.79 -17.76 -39.76
N ALA A 452 -28.54 -17.78 -38.44
CA ALA A 452 -29.30 -18.63 -37.53
C ALA A 452 -30.50 -17.92 -36.86
N ARG A 453 -30.49 -16.58 -36.80
CA ARG A 453 -31.62 -15.78 -36.29
C ARG A 453 -32.86 -16.00 -37.15
N GLY A 454 -33.99 -16.31 -36.50
CA GLY A 454 -35.27 -16.63 -37.15
C GLY A 454 -35.43 -18.06 -37.66
N LYS A 455 -34.36 -18.88 -37.68
CA LYS A 455 -34.41 -20.32 -38.00
C LYS A 455 -34.34 -21.23 -36.77
N ASN A 456 -33.83 -20.70 -35.66
CA ASN A 456 -33.75 -21.38 -34.37
C ASN A 456 -34.43 -20.53 -33.29
N SER A 457 -34.87 -21.18 -32.21
CA SER A 457 -35.39 -20.46 -31.05
C SER A 457 -34.27 -19.68 -30.35
N ASP A 458 -34.61 -18.52 -29.77
CA ASP A 458 -33.65 -17.69 -29.03
C ASP A 458 -33.01 -18.45 -27.86
N ALA A 459 -33.76 -19.35 -27.22
CA ALA A 459 -33.25 -20.23 -26.17
C ALA A 459 -32.16 -21.18 -26.68
N ASN A 460 -32.33 -21.77 -27.88
CA ASN A 460 -31.33 -22.66 -28.47
C ASN A 460 -30.09 -21.87 -28.91
N LEU A 461 -30.28 -20.67 -29.44
CA LEU A 461 -29.18 -19.78 -29.82
C LEU A 461 -28.37 -19.34 -28.61
N ALA A 462 -29.03 -18.95 -27.52
CA ALA A 462 -28.37 -18.60 -26.26
C ALA A 462 -27.62 -19.80 -25.65
N LYS A 463 -28.20 -21.01 -25.72
CA LYS A 463 -27.52 -22.24 -25.28
C LYS A 463 -26.27 -22.50 -26.12
N LEU A 464 -26.36 -22.34 -27.44
CA LEU A 464 -25.22 -22.52 -28.34
C LEU A 464 -24.11 -21.50 -28.06
N GLU A 465 -24.45 -20.23 -27.85
CA GLU A 465 -23.47 -19.19 -27.51
C GLU A 465 -22.74 -19.50 -26.20
N ARG A 466 -23.47 -19.92 -25.16
CA ARG A 466 -22.85 -20.38 -23.90
C ARG A 466 -21.92 -21.56 -24.10
N ASN A 467 -22.37 -22.58 -24.84
CA ASN A 467 -21.53 -23.75 -25.14
C ASN A 467 -20.26 -23.36 -25.93
N LEU A 468 -20.32 -22.33 -26.79
CA LEU A 468 -19.16 -21.82 -27.51
C LEU A 468 -18.21 -21.05 -26.60
N ASP A 469 -18.72 -20.23 -25.68
CA ASP A 469 -17.91 -19.55 -24.64
C ASP A 469 -17.15 -20.59 -23.80
N ASP A 470 -17.87 -21.62 -23.38
CA ASP A 470 -17.38 -22.76 -22.60
C ASP A 470 -16.26 -23.52 -23.32
N LEU A 471 -16.44 -23.81 -24.61
CA LEU A 471 -15.44 -24.51 -25.44
C LEU A 471 -14.23 -23.62 -25.78
N GLU A 472 -14.43 -22.31 -25.97
CA GLU A 472 -13.34 -21.37 -26.23
C GLU A 472 -12.39 -21.31 -25.03
N ALA A 473 -12.96 -21.17 -23.83
CA ALA A 473 -12.21 -21.19 -22.59
C ALA A 473 -11.45 -22.52 -22.36
N TYR A 474 -12.06 -23.64 -22.73
CA TYR A 474 -11.39 -24.95 -22.66
C TYR A 474 -10.20 -25.03 -23.63
N ILE A 475 -10.38 -24.61 -24.89
CA ILE A 475 -9.32 -24.65 -25.92
C ILE A 475 -8.16 -23.74 -25.54
N GLU A 476 -8.42 -22.52 -25.06
CA GLU A 476 -7.39 -21.62 -24.54
C GLU A 476 -6.58 -22.28 -23.42
N GLY A 477 -7.27 -22.86 -22.43
CA GLY A 477 -6.61 -23.56 -21.32
C GLY A 477 -5.79 -24.79 -21.74
N VAL A 478 -6.16 -25.48 -22.82
CA VAL A 478 -5.37 -26.58 -23.39
C VAL A 478 -4.16 -26.05 -24.16
N ASN A 479 -4.33 -25.01 -24.97
CA ASN A 479 -3.24 -24.42 -25.74
C ASN A 479 -2.14 -23.86 -24.84
N ASP A 480 -2.51 -23.16 -23.77
CA ASP A 480 -1.57 -22.62 -22.79
C ASP A 480 -0.67 -23.71 -22.19
N ARG A 481 -1.20 -24.92 -21.95
CA ARG A 481 -0.45 -26.08 -21.43
C ARG A 481 0.48 -26.74 -22.46
N ILE A 482 0.31 -26.47 -23.75
CA ILE A 482 1.13 -27.01 -24.84
C ILE A 482 2.27 -26.03 -25.17
N THR A 483 2.06 -24.73 -24.92
CA THR A 483 3.05 -23.68 -25.15
C THR A 483 4.00 -23.45 -23.98
N ASP A 484 3.69 -23.99 -22.80
CA ASP A 484 4.62 -24.21 -21.67
C ASP A 484 5.32 -25.57 -21.81
#